data_AF-J9S2A7-F1
#
_entry.id   AF-J9S2A7-F1
#
_cell.length_a   1.000
_cell.length_b   1.000
_cell.length_c   1.000
_cell.angle_alpha   90.00
_cell.angle_beta   90.00
_cell.angle_gamma   90.00
#
_symmetry.space_group_name_H-M   'P 1'
#
loop_
_entity.id
_entity.type
_entity.pdbx_description
1 polymer ?
#
loop_
_entity_poly.entity_id
_entity_poly.type
_entity_poly.pdbx_seq_one_letter_code
_entity_poly.pdbx_strand_id
1 'polypeptide(L)'
;MPGEEKLQLTVARRRDAGDVSATRAVAELLRTAPVIGRADMTVRQAAALMTERGQDYVVIPLPGRRHGVLTDGVIRAEVVAAGRGVDTPVGEIVTEPAFVVDAGAASMDVLTELVDRDLSIVPVCDAAGDVVGVVGPGDFVADPAGAGIPLREQIRRSIDVEELQGHARRLPQFVADLVRRDRPPYEITRAASLIVDAVVSRALDLVLAAHPELDPSAFTWLSLGSNARREPVLSSDVDSAVSFDDSAVDEIERYRTAFGEVDEVVRNAGLRVDANGAVASKPLFARTHSQWQAAARAWIDDPLAGKGMIFTSLMLDGRPISGRGAGSVTPAVAMIAGLRRDPRTMNLLLAETLSTRARLRSRRDVLTGRGNIVDVKQHAVTPLVNIARWAAASVGSTDVGTRGRLRAAAGSELLPDEQASTLIEVFDVLQRVRLRYQVAQFDNGDPPGDRFDVRQLSPLDRSLLGQAVREIAGVQRRMANMSRLLPGSEKVT
;
A
#
# COMPACT_ATOMS: atom_id res chain seq x y z
N MET A 1 -26.45 -34.39 23.79
CA MET A 1 -26.20 -32.99 23.38
C MET A 1 -26.51 -32.91 21.89
N PRO A 2 -27.61 -32.27 21.48
CA PRO A 2 -27.89 -32.07 20.06
C PRO A 2 -26.74 -31.27 19.46
N GLY A 3 -26.18 -31.72 18.34
CA GLY A 3 -25.10 -31.01 17.67
C GLY A 3 -25.61 -29.67 17.18
N GLU A 4 -25.05 -28.58 17.69
CA GLU A 4 -25.14 -27.29 17.03
C GLU A 4 -24.55 -27.47 15.63
N GLU A 5 -25.41 -27.57 14.61
CA GLU A 5 -25.01 -27.31 13.23
C GLU A 5 -24.51 -25.87 13.18
N LYS A 6 -23.18 -25.71 13.31
CA LYS A 6 -22.55 -24.41 13.12
C LYS A 6 -22.83 -23.99 11.68
N LEU A 7 -23.67 -22.96 11.51
CA LEU A 7 -23.95 -22.34 10.23
C LEU A 7 -22.65 -22.06 9.47
N GLN A 8 -22.61 -22.44 8.19
CA GLN A 8 -21.53 -22.05 7.30
C GLN A 8 -21.50 -20.52 7.18
N LEU A 9 -20.30 -19.93 7.22
CA LEU A 9 -20.14 -18.51 6.94
C LEU A 9 -20.17 -18.31 5.43
N THR A 10 -21.35 -17.95 4.96
CA THR A 10 -21.64 -17.66 3.55
C THR A 10 -21.76 -16.16 3.34
N VAL A 11 -21.01 -15.65 2.37
CA VAL A 11 -21.22 -14.29 1.84
C VAL A 11 -22.23 -14.38 0.71
N ALA A 12 -23.30 -13.59 0.79
CA ALA A 12 -24.28 -13.49 -0.29
C ALA A 12 -23.60 -12.92 -1.55
N ARG A 13 -23.67 -13.65 -2.67
CA ARG A 13 -23.14 -13.18 -3.95
C ARG A 13 -24.13 -12.23 -4.61
N ARG A 14 -23.64 -11.09 -5.10
CA ARG A 14 -24.42 -10.21 -5.98
C ARG A 14 -24.10 -10.58 -7.42
N ARG A 15 -25.08 -11.10 -8.17
CA ARG A 15 -24.93 -11.34 -9.61
C ARG A 15 -25.11 -10.02 -10.35
N ASP A 16 -24.02 -9.37 -10.71
CA ASP A 16 -24.03 -8.38 -11.80
C ASP A 16 -23.48 -9.06 -13.06
N ALA A 17 -24.15 -8.85 -14.19
CA ALA A 17 -23.75 -9.38 -15.49
C ALA A 17 -22.54 -8.58 -16.01
N GLY A 18 -21.34 -9.04 -15.68
CA GLY A 18 -20.09 -8.47 -16.17
C GLY A 18 -18.94 -9.38 -15.81
N ASP A 19 -18.59 -10.28 -16.71
CA ASP A 19 -17.38 -11.09 -16.62
C ASP A 19 -16.18 -10.14 -16.80
N VAL A 20 -15.39 -9.93 -15.74
CA VAL A 20 -14.17 -9.12 -15.80
C VAL A 20 -13.06 -9.85 -15.06
N SER A 21 -12.55 -10.91 -15.68
CA SER A 21 -11.38 -11.65 -15.21
C SER A 21 -10.06 -11.21 -15.88
N ALA A 22 -10.07 -10.19 -16.75
CA ALA A 22 -8.85 -9.66 -17.36
C ALA A 22 -8.44 -8.32 -16.71
N THR A 23 -7.16 -8.18 -16.41
CA THR A 23 -6.56 -6.89 -16.01
C THR A 23 -6.70 -5.92 -17.18
N ARG A 24 -7.49 -4.87 -16.99
CA ARG A 24 -7.74 -3.85 -18.01
C ARG A 24 -6.50 -2.99 -18.24
N ALA A 25 -6.14 -2.75 -19.50
CA ALA A 25 -5.04 -1.84 -19.83
C ALA A 25 -5.50 -0.38 -19.69
N VAL A 26 -4.59 0.52 -19.30
CA VAL A 26 -4.89 1.95 -19.14
C VAL A 26 -5.30 2.61 -20.46
N ALA A 27 -4.79 2.14 -21.60
CA ALA A 27 -5.18 2.63 -22.92
C ALA A 27 -6.69 2.53 -23.19
N GLU A 28 -7.38 1.57 -22.57
CA GLU A 28 -8.83 1.40 -22.72
C GLU A 28 -9.65 2.47 -21.97
N LEU A 29 -9.01 3.28 -21.13
CA LEU A 29 -9.63 4.41 -20.44
C LEU A 29 -9.52 5.71 -21.23
N LEU A 30 -8.70 5.74 -22.29
CA LEU A 30 -8.49 6.94 -23.09
C LEU A 30 -9.76 7.28 -23.87
N ARG A 31 -10.30 8.49 -23.62
CA ARG A 31 -11.53 8.99 -24.25
C ARG A 31 -11.29 10.11 -25.23
N THR A 32 -10.20 10.85 -25.05
CA THR A 32 -9.89 12.06 -25.81
C THR A 32 -8.46 12.02 -26.32
N ALA A 33 -8.23 12.63 -27.48
CA ALA A 33 -6.88 12.84 -27.98
C ALA A 33 -6.12 13.79 -27.04
N PRO A 34 -4.83 13.55 -26.80
CA PRO A 34 -4.04 14.41 -25.94
C PRO A 34 -3.83 15.78 -26.60
N VAL A 35 -3.89 16.84 -25.80
CA VAL A 35 -3.50 18.18 -26.25
C VAL A 35 -1.99 18.32 -26.13
N ILE A 36 -1.32 18.36 -27.29
CA ILE A 36 0.13 18.54 -27.39
C ILE A 36 0.44 19.98 -27.77
N GLY A 37 1.24 20.66 -26.94
CA GLY A 37 1.69 22.04 -27.17
C GLY A 37 3.16 22.13 -27.56
N ARG A 38 3.71 23.34 -27.48
CA ARG A 38 5.14 23.61 -27.70
C ARG A 38 5.72 24.41 -26.55
N ALA A 39 7.00 24.20 -26.26
CA ALA A 39 7.70 24.89 -25.18
C ALA A 39 7.84 26.40 -25.39
N ASP A 40 7.79 26.87 -26.64
CA ASP A 40 7.87 28.29 -27.00
C ASP A 40 6.51 29.01 -26.99
N MET A 41 5.40 28.29 -26.80
CA MET A 41 4.10 28.92 -26.59
C MET A 41 4.12 29.70 -25.28
N THR A 42 3.37 30.80 -25.24
CA THR A 42 3.11 31.50 -23.98
C THR A 42 2.09 30.77 -23.13
N VAL A 43 2.10 31.00 -21.82
CA VAL A 43 1.05 30.50 -20.91
C VAL A 43 -0.35 30.87 -21.41
N ARG A 44 -0.52 32.09 -21.92
CA ARG A 44 -1.79 32.56 -22.52
C ARG A 44 -2.22 31.69 -23.69
N GLN A 45 -1.30 31.36 -24.60
CA GLN A 45 -1.60 30.50 -25.74
C GLN A 45 -1.93 29.07 -25.30
N ALA A 46 -1.22 28.54 -24.30
CA ALA A 46 -1.51 27.23 -23.74
C ALA A 46 -2.89 27.19 -23.07
N ALA A 47 -3.23 28.18 -22.25
CA ALA A 47 -4.55 28.30 -21.61
C ALA A 47 -5.69 28.47 -22.64
N ALA A 48 -5.44 29.20 -23.73
CA ALA A 48 -6.39 29.30 -24.83
C ALA A 48 -6.61 27.94 -25.52
N LEU A 49 -5.53 27.19 -25.76
CA LEU A 49 -5.58 25.84 -26.33
C LEU A 49 -6.33 24.85 -25.42
N MET A 50 -6.08 24.90 -24.10
CA MET A 50 -6.81 24.15 -23.08
C MET A 50 -8.31 24.43 -23.15
N THR A 51 -8.68 25.71 -23.20
CA THR A 51 -10.07 26.16 -23.31
C THR A 51 -10.74 25.68 -24.60
N GLU A 52 -10.07 25.85 -25.75
CA GLU A 52 -10.57 25.44 -27.06
C GLU A 52 -10.85 23.94 -27.12
N ARG A 53 -9.99 23.14 -26.47
CA ARG A 53 -10.06 21.68 -26.47
C ARG A 53 -10.88 21.11 -25.32
N GLY A 54 -11.34 21.95 -24.38
CA GLY A 54 -12.08 21.53 -23.20
C GLY A 54 -11.26 20.62 -22.28
N GLN A 55 -9.95 20.82 -22.19
CA GLN A 55 -9.04 20.03 -21.36
C GLN A 55 -8.32 20.95 -20.37
N ASP A 56 -8.01 20.42 -19.19
CA ASP A 56 -7.33 21.12 -18.09
C ASP A 56 -5.80 20.92 -18.11
N TYR A 57 -5.27 20.49 -19.26
CA TYR A 57 -3.85 20.24 -19.47
C TYR A 57 -3.34 20.52 -20.89
N VAL A 58 -2.02 20.67 -21.00
CA VAL A 58 -1.24 20.58 -22.24
C VAL A 58 0.01 19.75 -21.97
N VAL A 59 0.26 18.74 -22.81
CA VAL A 59 1.52 17.99 -22.79
C VAL A 59 2.55 18.70 -23.65
N ILE A 60 3.76 18.87 -23.12
CA ILE A 60 4.85 19.61 -23.75
C ILE A 60 5.98 18.62 -24.07
N PRO A 61 6.29 18.36 -25.35
CA PRO A 61 7.44 17.55 -25.71
C PRO A 61 8.75 18.19 -25.21
N LEU A 62 9.60 17.40 -24.56
CA LEU A 62 10.90 17.77 -24.03
C LEU A 62 12.03 16.98 -24.73
N PRO A 63 13.29 17.47 -24.69
CA PRO A 63 14.43 16.76 -25.25
C PRO A 63 14.57 15.32 -24.72
N GLY A 64 14.95 14.40 -25.61
CA GLY A 64 15.13 12.99 -25.30
C GLY A 64 13.84 12.17 -25.25
N ARG A 65 12.81 12.56 -26.02
CA ARG A 65 11.47 11.93 -26.02
C ARG A 65 10.82 11.89 -24.63
N ARG A 66 11.05 12.95 -23.87
CA ARG A 66 10.40 13.14 -22.57
C ARG A 66 9.24 14.09 -22.74
N HIS A 67 8.37 14.11 -21.73
CA HIS A 67 7.13 14.87 -21.80
C HIS A 67 6.99 15.64 -20.51
N GLY A 68 6.79 16.95 -20.61
CA GLY A 68 6.34 17.79 -19.52
C GLY A 68 4.84 17.95 -19.58
N VAL A 69 4.23 18.42 -18.49
CA VAL A 69 2.79 18.65 -18.42
C VAL A 69 2.54 20.01 -17.79
N LEU A 70 1.76 20.84 -18.47
CA LEU A 70 1.19 22.07 -17.93
C LEU A 70 -0.27 21.79 -17.56
N THR A 71 -0.67 22.07 -16.33
CA THR A 71 -2.07 21.96 -15.86
C THR A 71 -2.57 23.29 -15.31
N ASP A 72 -3.88 23.41 -15.10
CA ASP A 72 -4.46 24.56 -14.37
C ASP A 72 -3.84 24.75 -12.99
N GLY A 73 -3.47 23.66 -12.33
CA GLY A 73 -2.74 23.68 -11.05
C GLY A 73 -1.37 24.35 -11.18
N VAL A 74 -0.58 23.95 -12.19
CA VAL A 74 0.74 24.53 -12.46
C VAL A 74 0.61 26.00 -12.85
N ILE A 75 -0.34 26.38 -13.70
CA ILE A 75 -0.55 27.78 -14.07
C ILE A 75 -0.86 28.63 -12.83
N ARG A 76 -1.75 28.15 -11.95
CA ARG A 76 -2.11 28.86 -10.73
C ARG A 76 -0.93 29.02 -9.77
N ALA A 77 -0.11 27.98 -9.59
CA ALA A 77 1.04 28.02 -8.69
C ALA A 77 2.22 28.82 -9.27
N GLU A 78 2.69 28.42 -10.46
CA GLU A 78 3.94 28.91 -11.04
C GLU A 78 3.81 30.21 -11.84
N VAL A 79 2.59 30.60 -12.20
CA VAL A 79 2.33 31.84 -12.96
C VAL A 79 1.59 32.84 -12.10
N VAL A 80 0.38 32.50 -11.66
CA VAL A 80 -0.48 33.46 -10.94
C VAL A 80 0.08 33.76 -9.55
N ALA A 81 0.30 32.74 -8.72
CA ALA A 81 0.79 32.93 -7.35
C ALA A 81 2.24 33.43 -7.30
N ALA A 82 3.09 32.97 -8.23
CA ALA A 82 4.47 33.44 -8.36
C ALA A 82 4.61 34.82 -9.06
N GLY A 83 3.52 35.40 -9.57
CA GLY A 83 3.52 36.72 -10.20
C GLY A 83 4.21 36.79 -11.57
N ARG A 84 4.31 35.67 -12.31
CA ARG A 84 4.84 35.67 -13.68
C ARG A 84 3.82 36.20 -14.68
N GLY A 85 4.30 36.79 -15.77
CA GLY A 85 3.42 37.27 -16.85
C GLY A 85 2.78 36.11 -17.62
N VAL A 86 1.56 36.31 -18.10
CA VAL A 86 0.87 35.33 -18.97
C VAL A 86 1.53 35.14 -20.34
N ASP A 87 2.47 36.04 -20.69
CA ASP A 87 3.27 35.94 -21.91
C ASP A 87 4.60 35.18 -21.68
N THR A 88 4.82 34.64 -20.47
CA THR A 88 5.96 33.75 -20.16
C THR A 88 5.91 32.49 -21.03
N PRO A 89 7.03 32.05 -21.63
CA PRO A 89 7.10 30.78 -22.35
C PRO A 89 6.84 29.58 -21.45
N VAL A 90 6.09 28.59 -21.93
CA VAL A 90 5.75 27.37 -21.17
C VAL A 90 7.01 26.58 -20.79
N GLY A 91 8.04 26.55 -21.63
CA GLY A 91 9.30 25.87 -21.37
C GLY A 91 10.10 26.42 -20.17
N GLU A 92 9.79 27.64 -19.71
CA GLU A 92 10.38 28.20 -18.48
C GLU A 92 9.66 27.77 -17.20
N ILE A 93 8.47 27.17 -17.35
CA ILE A 93 7.62 26.69 -16.25
C ILE A 93 7.68 25.17 -16.17
N VAL A 94 7.56 24.50 -17.32
CA VAL A 94 7.58 23.04 -17.42
C VAL A 94 8.99 22.58 -17.79
N THR A 95 9.84 22.49 -16.78
CA THR A 95 11.26 22.15 -16.94
C THR A 95 11.57 20.68 -16.66
N GLU A 96 10.85 20.06 -15.74
CA GLU A 96 11.03 18.66 -15.35
C GLU A 96 10.15 17.72 -16.18
N PRO A 97 10.64 16.52 -16.51
CA PRO A 97 9.82 15.52 -17.17
C PRO A 97 8.72 15.02 -16.22
N ALA A 98 7.50 14.96 -16.74
CA ALA A 98 6.37 14.32 -16.08
C ALA A 98 6.60 12.80 -15.99
N PHE A 99 6.00 12.21 -14.97
CA PHE A 99 5.85 10.77 -14.89
C PHE A 99 4.88 10.31 -16.01
N VAL A 100 5.29 9.30 -16.78
CA VAL A 100 4.51 8.72 -17.88
C VAL A 100 4.33 7.23 -17.68
N VAL A 101 3.28 6.67 -18.26
CA VAL A 101 2.99 5.22 -18.20
C VAL A 101 2.84 4.62 -19.58
N ASP A 102 3.13 3.33 -19.68
CA ASP A 102 2.90 2.55 -20.90
C ASP A 102 1.40 2.31 -21.14
N ALA A 103 0.97 2.37 -22.39
CA ALA A 103 -0.41 2.14 -22.82
C ALA A 103 -0.96 0.76 -22.39
N GLY A 104 -0.11 -0.26 -22.30
CA GLY A 104 -0.45 -1.60 -21.83
C GLY A 104 -0.40 -1.76 -20.31
N ALA A 105 -0.01 -0.72 -19.55
CA ALA A 105 0.04 -0.80 -18.10
C ALA A 105 -1.34 -1.07 -17.49
N ALA A 106 -1.37 -1.87 -16.42
CA ALA A 106 -2.60 -2.20 -15.72
C ALA A 106 -3.25 -0.95 -15.11
N SER A 107 -4.56 -0.75 -15.35
CA SER A 107 -5.30 0.44 -14.87
C SER A 107 -5.16 0.67 -13.36
N MET A 108 -5.26 -0.40 -12.56
CA MET A 108 -5.08 -0.35 -11.09
C MET A 108 -3.69 0.15 -10.66
N ASP A 109 -2.64 -0.25 -11.37
CA ASP A 109 -1.27 0.15 -11.03
C ASP A 109 -1.06 1.62 -11.41
N VAL A 110 -1.56 2.07 -12.57
CA VAL A 110 -1.54 3.48 -12.96
C VAL A 110 -2.31 4.36 -11.98
N LEU A 111 -3.51 3.92 -11.55
CA LEU A 111 -4.29 4.64 -10.54
C LEU A 111 -3.55 4.77 -9.21
N THR A 112 -2.81 3.73 -8.82
CA THR A 112 -1.99 3.76 -7.60
C THR A 112 -0.87 4.80 -7.75
N GLU A 113 -0.15 4.81 -8.87
CA GLU A 113 0.92 5.80 -9.11
C GLU A 113 0.37 7.24 -9.17
N LEU A 114 -0.77 7.46 -9.81
CA LEU A 114 -1.47 8.75 -9.84
C LEU A 114 -1.74 9.26 -8.42
N VAL A 115 -2.28 8.40 -7.55
CA VAL A 115 -2.62 8.75 -6.17
C VAL A 115 -1.36 8.96 -5.30
N ASP A 116 -0.36 8.10 -5.43
CA ASP A 116 0.81 8.08 -4.54
C ASP A 116 1.75 9.25 -4.80
N ARG A 117 1.76 9.73 -6.04
CA ARG A 117 2.51 10.91 -6.46
C ARG A 117 1.69 12.20 -6.41
N ASP A 118 0.45 12.12 -5.93
CA ASP A 118 -0.56 13.20 -5.93
C ASP A 118 -0.66 13.93 -7.29
N LEU A 119 -0.62 13.15 -8.37
CA LEU A 119 -0.69 13.67 -9.73
C LEU A 119 -2.14 13.91 -10.14
N SER A 120 -2.43 15.08 -10.69
CA SER A 120 -3.74 15.37 -11.28
C SER A 120 -3.96 14.56 -12.56
N ILE A 121 -2.90 14.32 -13.33
CA ILE A 121 -2.90 13.59 -14.58
C ILE A 121 -1.56 12.91 -14.86
N VAL A 122 -1.59 11.88 -15.72
CA VAL A 122 -0.42 11.14 -16.20
C VAL A 122 -0.54 10.92 -17.72
N PRO A 123 0.45 11.32 -18.52
CA PRO A 123 0.51 10.95 -19.93
C PRO A 123 0.71 9.45 -20.13
N VAL A 124 -0.03 8.91 -21.10
CA VAL A 124 0.04 7.52 -21.54
C VAL A 124 0.78 7.47 -22.86
N CYS A 125 1.88 6.72 -22.91
CA CYS A 125 2.73 6.57 -24.07
C CYS A 125 2.58 5.18 -24.70
N ASP A 126 2.70 5.10 -26.02
CA ASP A 126 2.86 3.83 -26.71
C ASP A 126 4.31 3.29 -26.65
N ALA A 127 4.54 2.15 -27.29
CA ALA A 127 5.86 1.52 -27.36
C ALA A 127 6.90 2.36 -28.13
N ALA A 128 6.49 3.30 -28.98
CA ALA A 128 7.39 4.23 -29.67
C ALA A 128 7.80 5.42 -28.77
N GLY A 129 7.09 5.61 -27.67
CA GLY A 129 7.25 6.71 -26.72
C GLY A 129 6.38 7.92 -27.06
N ASP A 130 5.44 7.79 -27.99
CA ASP A 130 4.54 8.88 -28.37
C ASP A 130 3.34 8.90 -27.43
N VAL A 131 2.90 10.11 -27.03
CA VAL A 131 1.75 10.27 -26.14
C VAL A 131 0.46 10.00 -26.91
N VAL A 132 -0.21 8.92 -26.53
CA VAL A 132 -1.48 8.48 -27.12
C VAL A 132 -2.70 8.99 -26.35
N GLY A 133 -2.49 9.48 -25.13
CA GLY A 133 -3.54 10.08 -24.31
C GLY A 133 -3.04 10.49 -22.94
N VAL A 134 -3.96 10.93 -22.08
CA VAL A 134 -3.69 11.31 -20.70
C VAL A 134 -4.84 10.79 -19.86
N VAL A 135 -4.53 10.32 -18.65
CA VAL A 135 -5.52 9.90 -17.66
C VAL A 135 -5.33 10.65 -16.35
N GLY A 136 -6.43 11.04 -15.71
CA GLY A 136 -6.48 11.51 -14.33
C GLY A 136 -7.35 10.59 -13.46
N PRO A 137 -7.39 10.81 -12.13
CA PRO A 137 -8.19 9.98 -11.22
C PRO A 137 -9.68 9.90 -11.60
N GLY A 138 -10.23 10.95 -12.22
CA GLY A 138 -11.62 11.00 -12.68
C GLY A 138 -11.95 9.97 -13.77
N ASP A 139 -10.99 9.62 -14.63
CA ASP A 139 -11.20 8.65 -15.72
C ASP A 139 -11.42 7.22 -15.22
N PHE A 140 -10.94 6.94 -14.00
CA PHE A 140 -11.10 5.64 -13.35
C PHE A 140 -12.45 5.48 -12.65
N VAL A 141 -13.25 6.53 -12.47
CA VAL A 141 -14.53 6.44 -11.71
C VAL A 141 -15.51 5.44 -12.34
N ALA A 142 -15.52 5.35 -13.67
CA ALA A 142 -16.33 4.38 -14.40
C ALA A 142 -15.63 3.02 -14.58
N ASP A 143 -14.34 2.93 -14.22
CA ASP A 143 -13.57 1.69 -14.26
C ASP A 143 -13.72 0.94 -12.93
N PRO A 144 -13.79 -0.41 -12.96
CA PRO A 144 -13.76 -1.17 -11.72
C PRO A 144 -12.54 -0.88 -10.84
N ALA A 145 -11.40 -0.49 -11.44
CA ALA A 145 -10.21 -0.08 -10.70
C ALA A 145 -10.42 1.15 -9.82
N GLY A 146 -11.25 2.10 -10.29
CA GLY A 146 -11.52 3.35 -9.59
C GLY A 146 -12.75 3.31 -8.70
N ALA A 147 -13.28 2.14 -8.34
CA ALA A 147 -14.47 2.02 -7.49
C ALA A 147 -14.35 2.79 -6.15
N GLY A 148 -13.14 2.94 -5.61
CA GLY A 148 -12.88 3.67 -4.37
C GLY A 148 -12.68 5.19 -4.53
N ILE A 149 -12.55 5.70 -5.77
CA ILE A 149 -12.17 7.10 -6.03
C ILE A 149 -13.21 8.10 -5.52
N PRO A 150 -14.52 7.92 -5.73
CA PRO A 150 -15.51 8.86 -5.22
C PRO A 150 -15.47 9.00 -3.69
N LEU A 151 -15.34 7.88 -2.96
CA LEU A 151 -15.25 7.89 -1.50
C LEU A 151 -13.94 8.52 -1.02
N ARG A 152 -12.81 8.20 -1.68
CA ARG A 152 -11.52 8.85 -1.41
C ARG A 152 -11.60 10.36 -1.57
N GLU A 153 -12.28 10.84 -2.62
CA GLU A 153 -12.41 12.28 -2.87
C GLU A 153 -13.24 12.99 -1.81
N GLN A 154 -14.34 12.36 -1.38
CA GLN A 154 -15.17 12.85 -0.28
C GLN A 154 -14.36 12.97 1.02
N ILE A 155 -13.51 11.97 1.32
CA ILE A 155 -12.61 11.98 2.47
C ILE A 155 -11.59 13.12 2.35
N ARG A 156 -10.94 13.27 1.19
CA ARG A 156 -9.91 14.30 0.99
C ARG A 156 -10.48 15.73 1.13
N ARG A 157 -11.74 15.92 0.74
CA ARG A 157 -12.42 17.23 0.79
C ARG A 157 -13.12 17.53 2.12
N SER A 158 -13.15 16.58 3.05
CA SER A 158 -13.84 16.77 4.34
C SER A 158 -13.33 18.02 5.05
N ILE A 159 -14.22 18.94 5.40
CA ILE A 159 -13.82 20.25 5.95
C ILE A 159 -13.48 20.19 7.44
N ASP A 160 -13.98 19.17 8.14
CA ASP A 160 -13.76 18.95 9.57
C ASP A 160 -13.66 17.46 9.92
N VAL A 161 -13.40 17.19 11.20
CA VAL A 161 -13.22 15.83 11.75
C VAL A 161 -14.51 15.01 11.68
N GLU A 162 -15.67 15.64 11.85
CA GLU A 162 -16.96 14.95 11.85
C GLU A 162 -17.29 14.41 10.45
N GLU A 163 -17.15 15.26 9.42
CA GLU A 163 -17.36 14.87 8.02
C GLU A 163 -16.37 13.77 7.60
N LEU A 164 -15.09 13.90 8.00
CA LEU A 164 -14.06 12.89 7.74
C LEU A 164 -14.47 11.53 8.31
N GLN A 165 -14.86 11.49 9.59
CA GLN A 165 -15.26 10.26 10.26
C GLN A 165 -16.55 9.68 9.65
N GLY A 166 -17.51 10.53 9.29
CA GLY A 166 -18.74 10.12 8.61
C GLY A 166 -18.47 9.41 7.29
N HIS A 167 -17.56 9.94 6.47
CA HIS A 167 -17.16 9.30 5.23
C HIS A 167 -16.35 8.01 5.47
N ALA A 168 -15.36 8.05 6.36
CA ALA A 168 -14.47 6.92 6.63
C ALA A 168 -15.21 5.67 7.14
N ARG A 169 -16.27 5.84 7.95
CA ARG A 169 -17.11 4.73 8.46
C ARG A 169 -17.81 3.92 7.37
N ARG A 170 -17.81 4.38 6.12
CA ARG A 170 -18.35 3.65 4.96
C ARG A 170 -17.37 2.60 4.41
N LEU A 171 -16.10 2.61 4.81
CA LEU A 171 -15.07 1.70 4.31
C LEU A 171 -15.44 0.20 4.48
N PRO A 172 -15.96 -0.27 5.63
CA PRO A 172 -16.31 -1.69 5.78
C PRO A 172 -17.37 -2.15 4.79
N GLN A 173 -18.42 -1.35 4.60
CA GLN A 173 -19.48 -1.63 3.62
C GLN A 173 -18.94 -1.59 2.18
N PHE A 174 -18.06 -0.62 1.86
CA PHE A 174 -17.40 -0.54 0.57
C PHE A 174 -16.61 -1.82 0.24
N VAL A 175 -15.77 -2.30 1.18
CA VAL A 175 -15.03 -3.55 1.02
C VAL A 175 -15.97 -4.73 0.85
N ALA A 176 -17.03 -4.80 1.67
CA ALA A 176 -18.02 -5.87 1.58
C ALA A 176 -18.70 -5.92 0.21
N ASP A 177 -19.05 -4.77 -0.36
CA ASP A 177 -19.67 -4.70 -1.68
C ASP A 177 -18.74 -5.19 -2.80
N LEU A 178 -17.44 -4.90 -2.73
CA LEU A 178 -16.48 -5.43 -3.71
C LEU A 178 -16.30 -6.95 -3.57
N VAL A 179 -16.30 -7.48 -2.35
CA VAL A 179 -16.25 -8.94 -2.10
C VAL A 179 -17.49 -9.62 -2.66
N ARG A 180 -18.68 -9.03 -2.48
CA ARG A 180 -19.95 -9.59 -2.98
C ARG A 180 -20.05 -9.58 -4.52
N ARG A 181 -19.34 -8.65 -5.17
CA ARG A 181 -19.15 -8.58 -6.63
C ARG A 181 -18.02 -9.49 -7.14
N ASP A 182 -17.45 -10.34 -6.28
CA ASP A 182 -16.38 -11.27 -6.60
C ASP A 182 -15.14 -10.60 -7.25
N ARG A 183 -14.85 -9.35 -6.84
CA ARG A 183 -13.66 -8.65 -7.33
C ARG A 183 -12.38 -9.37 -6.87
N PRO A 184 -11.31 -9.33 -7.68
CA PRO A 184 -10.01 -9.88 -7.27
C PRO A 184 -9.53 -9.28 -5.94
N PRO A 185 -9.05 -10.09 -4.97
CA PRO A 185 -8.64 -9.60 -3.65
C PRO A 185 -7.60 -8.48 -3.67
N TYR A 186 -6.67 -8.51 -4.62
CA TYR A 186 -5.64 -7.47 -4.75
C TYR A 186 -6.24 -6.11 -5.12
N GLU A 187 -7.35 -6.06 -5.86
CA GLU A 187 -8.04 -4.81 -6.19
C GLU A 187 -8.79 -4.26 -4.98
N ILE A 188 -9.46 -5.14 -4.24
CA ILE A 188 -10.20 -4.78 -3.03
C ILE A 188 -9.26 -4.16 -2.00
N THR A 189 -8.14 -4.84 -1.73
CA THR A 189 -7.16 -4.39 -0.73
C THR A 189 -6.42 -3.12 -1.18
N ARG A 190 -6.08 -2.97 -2.46
CA ARG A 190 -5.55 -1.71 -3.01
C ARG A 190 -6.53 -0.56 -2.83
N ALA A 191 -7.79 -0.72 -3.24
CA ALA A 191 -8.81 0.32 -3.09
C ALA A 191 -9.03 0.70 -1.62
N ALA A 192 -9.10 -0.29 -0.73
CA ALA A 192 -9.18 -0.06 0.71
C ALA A 192 -7.98 0.73 1.25
N SER A 193 -6.76 0.40 0.82
CA SER A 193 -5.55 1.12 1.25
C SER A 193 -5.52 2.57 0.78
N LEU A 194 -6.01 2.87 -0.43
CA LEU A 194 -6.07 4.26 -0.94
C LEU A 194 -7.05 5.10 -0.12
N ILE A 195 -8.14 4.49 0.35
CA ILE A 195 -9.11 5.13 1.25
C ILE A 195 -8.49 5.33 2.64
N VAL A 196 -7.84 4.31 3.22
CA VAL A 196 -7.18 4.42 4.53
C VAL A 196 -6.09 5.50 4.52
N ASP A 197 -5.24 5.53 3.50
CA ASP A 197 -4.20 6.56 3.38
C ASP A 197 -4.82 7.97 3.29
N ALA A 198 -5.94 8.14 2.58
CA ALA A 198 -6.65 9.41 2.50
C ALA A 198 -7.28 9.81 3.84
N VAL A 199 -7.80 8.85 4.63
CA VAL A 199 -8.33 9.12 5.98
C VAL A 199 -7.20 9.61 6.89
N VAL A 200 -6.07 8.90 6.90
CA VAL A 200 -4.92 9.26 7.75
C VAL A 200 -4.35 10.61 7.35
N SER A 201 -4.15 10.84 6.05
CA SER A 201 -3.61 12.12 5.54
C SER A 201 -4.54 13.28 5.86
N ARG A 202 -5.86 13.12 5.67
CA ARG A 202 -6.80 14.19 6.01
C ARG A 202 -6.92 14.41 7.52
N ALA A 203 -6.86 13.36 8.33
CA ALA A 203 -6.81 13.48 9.78
C ALA A 203 -5.59 14.29 10.23
N LEU A 204 -4.42 14.04 9.64
CA LEU A 204 -3.21 14.83 9.87
C LEU A 204 -3.44 16.31 9.53
N ASP A 205 -3.97 16.61 8.34
CA ASP A 205 -4.21 18.00 7.92
C ASP A 205 -5.15 18.74 8.89
N LEU A 206 -6.25 18.09 9.29
CA LEU A 206 -7.26 18.68 10.17
C LEU A 206 -6.74 18.91 11.58
N VAL A 207 -5.99 17.96 12.13
CA VAL A 207 -5.37 18.10 13.45
C VAL A 207 -4.29 19.18 13.41
N LEU A 208 -3.38 19.16 12.43
CA LEU A 208 -2.31 20.15 12.34
C LEU A 208 -2.83 21.56 12.07
N ALA A 209 -3.98 21.72 11.41
CA ALA A 209 -4.63 23.03 11.28
C ALA A 209 -5.05 23.62 12.64
N ALA A 210 -5.31 22.79 13.66
CA ALA A 210 -5.57 23.21 15.03
C ALA A 210 -4.28 23.48 15.84
N HIS A 211 -3.11 23.12 15.29
CA HIS A 211 -1.78 23.31 15.85
C HIS A 211 -0.90 24.17 14.93
N PRO A 212 -1.22 25.47 14.74
CA PRO A 212 -0.48 26.35 13.82
C PRO A 212 1.00 26.55 14.19
N GLU A 213 1.38 26.17 15.40
CA GLU A 213 2.75 26.18 15.89
C GLU A 213 3.60 24.98 15.45
N LEU A 214 2.99 23.97 14.83
CA LEU A 214 3.66 22.81 14.27
C LEU A 214 3.74 22.96 12.75
N ASP A 215 4.93 22.79 12.20
CA ASP A 215 5.17 22.79 10.75
C ASP A 215 4.81 21.42 10.16
N PRO A 216 3.75 21.30 9.33
CA PRO A 216 3.37 20.03 8.68
C PRO A 216 4.47 19.46 7.77
N SER A 217 5.45 20.29 7.41
CA SER A 217 6.58 19.94 6.56
C SER A 217 7.81 19.47 7.34
N ALA A 218 7.78 19.47 8.68
CA ALA A 218 8.92 19.07 9.52
C ALA A 218 9.13 17.55 9.61
N PHE A 219 8.16 16.75 9.17
CA PHE A 219 8.20 15.30 9.24
C PHE A 219 7.75 14.62 7.95
N THR A 220 8.07 13.33 7.84
CA THR A 220 7.48 12.40 6.87
C THR A 220 6.70 11.33 7.62
N TRP A 221 5.40 11.21 7.34
CA TRP A 221 4.56 10.13 7.86
C TRP A 221 4.69 8.88 7.02
N LEU A 222 4.97 7.76 7.68
CA LEU A 222 5.09 6.44 7.10
C LEU A 222 3.89 5.59 7.49
N SER A 223 3.18 5.09 6.48
CA SER A 223 2.30 3.93 6.63
C SER A 223 3.17 2.70 6.83
N LEU A 224 2.79 1.81 7.75
CA LEU A 224 3.49 0.56 8.00
C LEU A 224 2.57 -0.66 7.77
N GLY A 225 3.13 -1.85 7.88
CA GLY A 225 2.36 -3.09 7.89
C GLY A 225 1.53 -3.32 6.62
N SER A 226 0.32 -3.87 6.77
CA SER A 226 -0.54 -4.20 5.62
C SER A 226 -1.01 -2.97 4.83
N ASN A 227 -1.15 -1.81 5.47
CA ASN A 227 -1.53 -0.58 4.77
C ASN A 227 -0.39 -0.10 3.86
N ALA A 228 0.86 -0.18 4.34
CA ALA A 228 2.02 0.15 3.53
C ALA A 228 2.15 -0.77 2.31
N ARG A 229 1.92 -2.07 2.51
CA ARG A 229 1.97 -3.09 1.44
C ARG A 229 0.79 -3.07 0.48
N ARG A 230 -0.20 -2.17 0.65
CA ARG A 230 -1.45 -2.12 -0.14
C ARG A 230 -2.34 -3.37 0.01
N GLU A 231 -2.28 -4.01 1.16
CA GLU A 231 -2.94 -5.28 1.47
C GLU A 231 -3.94 -5.26 2.66
N PRO A 232 -4.54 -4.12 3.07
CA PRO A 232 -5.43 -4.12 4.21
C PRO A 232 -6.74 -4.86 3.92
N VAL A 233 -7.21 -5.57 4.94
CA VAL A 233 -8.55 -6.16 5.09
C VAL A 233 -9.28 -5.51 6.27
N LEU A 234 -10.57 -5.81 6.48
CA LEU A 234 -11.41 -5.18 7.52
C LEU A 234 -10.83 -5.25 8.94
N SER A 235 -10.10 -6.31 9.26
CA SER A 235 -9.49 -6.50 10.58
C SER A 235 -8.11 -5.84 10.72
N SER A 236 -7.63 -5.11 9.72
CA SER A 236 -6.26 -4.57 9.71
C SER A 236 -6.14 -3.33 10.58
N ASP A 237 -4.99 -3.23 11.23
CA ASP A 237 -4.63 -2.08 12.05
C ASP A 237 -3.93 -1.02 11.20
N VAL A 238 -4.11 0.25 11.55
CA VAL A 238 -3.37 1.40 11.03
C VAL A 238 -2.09 1.52 11.86
N ASP A 239 -1.02 0.97 11.30
CA ASP A 239 0.34 1.09 11.83
C ASP A 239 1.00 2.34 11.24
N SER A 240 1.69 3.14 12.05
CA SER A 240 2.34 4.37 11.62
C SER A 240 3.70 4.61 12.28
N ALA A 241 4.56 5.31 11.53
CA ALA A 241 5.80 5.89 12.02
C ALA A 241 5.97 7.30 11.43
N VAL A 242 6.78 8.11 12.08
CA VAL A 242 7.20 9.41 11.56
C VAL A 242 8.72 9.53 11.61
N SER A 243 9.26 10.20 10.60
CA SER A 243 10.66 10.56 10.54
C SER A 243 10.83 12.06 10.48
N PHE A 244 11.70 12.59 11.33
CA PHE A 244 12.03 14.02 11.40
C PHE A 244 13.44 14.30 10.87
N ASP A 245 13.68 15.54 10.45
CA ASP A 245 15.06 16.05 10.35
C ASP A 245 15.72 16.04 11.74
N ASP A 246 17.04 15.89 11.80
CA ASP A 246 17.78 15.91 13.05
C ASP A 246 17.65 17.26 13.79
N SER A 247 17.37 18.36 13.07
CA SER A 247 17.13 19.68 13.66
C SER A 247 15.84 19.78 14.47
N ALA A 248 14.87 18.89 14.26
CA ALA A 248 13.55 18.93 14.90
C ALA A 248 13.45 18.07 16.17
N VAL A 249 14.58 17.57 16.68
CA VAL A 249 14.63 16.64 17.82
C VAL A 249 13.90 17.15 19.07
N ASP A 250 13.99 18.44 19.36
CA ASP A 250 13.39 19.08 20.54
C ASP A 250 11.87 19.29 20.39
N GLU A 251 11.32 19.18 19.18
CA GLU A 251 9.90 19.37 18.90
C GLU A 251 9.11 18.07 18.89
N ILE A 252 9.77 16.91 18.82
CA ILE A 252 9.14 15.60 18.61
C ILE A 252 8.01 15.32 19.61
N GLU A 253 8.16 15.69 20.88
CA GLU A 253 7.12 15.43 21.89
C GLU A 253 5.84 16.26 21.64
N ARG A 254 5.98 17.47 21.09
CA ARG A 254 4.83 18.31 20.72
C ARG A 254 4.08 17.69 19.55
N TYR A 255 4.80 17.25 18.52
CA TYR A 255 4.20 16.52 17.40
C TYR A 255 3.53 15.21 17.86
N ARG A 256 4.13 14.47 18.79
CA ARG A 256 3.54 13.23 19.32
C ARG A 256 2.20 13.44 20.01
N THR A 257 2.00 14.60 20.67
CA THR A 257 0.70 14.97 21.24
C THR A 257 -0.34 15.09 20.12
N ALA A 258 -0.05 15.86 19.07
CA ALA A 258 -0.93 15.99 17.91
C ALA A 258 -1.17 14.63 17.21
N PHE A 259 -0.16 13.77 17.09
CA PHE A 259 -0.35 12.43 16.52
C PHE A 259 -1.24 11.52 17.38
N GLY A 260 -1.28 11.75 18.69
CA GLY A 260 -2.26 11.10 19.57
C GLY A 260 -3.70 11.48 19.22
N GLU A 261 -3.93 12.75 18.89
CA GLU A 261 -5.24 13.23 18.42
C GLU A 261 -5.59 12.63 17.05
N VAL A 262 -4.61 12.51 16.15
CA VAL A 262 -4.79 11.78 14.87
C VAL A 262 -5.21 10.33 15.11
N ASP A 263 -4.56 9.63 16.05
CA ASP A 263 -4.95 8.26 16.42
C ASP A 263 -6.40 8.19 16.93
N GLU A 264 -6.87 9.20 17.67
CA GLU A 264 -8.26 9.29 18.12
C GLU A 264 -9.24 9.55 16.97
N VAL A 265 -8.91 10.47 16.06
CA VAL A 265 -9.71 10.73 14.85
C VAL A 265 -9.86 9.46 14.01
N VAL A 266 -8.75 8.75 13.77
CA VAL A 266 -8.72 7.49 13.00
C VAL A 266 -9.53 6.39 13.70
N ARG A 267 -9.44 6.28 15.03
CA ARG A 267 -10.24 5.32 15.81
C ARG A 267 -11.74 5.62 15.73
N ASN A 268 -12.11 6.89 15.85
CA ASN A 268 -13.50 7.34 15.77
C ASN A 268 -14.06 7.30 14.33
N ALA A 269 -13.19 7.24 13.33
CA ALA A 269 -13.52 6.93 11.94
C ALA A 269 -13.85 5.43 11.71
N GLY A 270 -13.72 4.58 12.75
CA GLY A 270 -14.02 3.14 12.67
C GLY A 270 -12.84 2.28 12.23
N LEU A 271 -11.63 2.85 12.16
CA LEU A 271 -10.40 2.12 11.87
C LEU A 271 -9.73 1.68 13.18
N ARG A 272 -9.00 0.56 13.14
CA ARG A 272 -8.26 0.08 14.31
C ARG A 272 -6.87 0.70 14.32
N VAL A 273 -6.53 1.41 15.38
CA VAL A 273 -5.15 1.87 15.62
C VAL A 273 -4.40 0.75 16.35
N ASP A 274 -3.16 0.46 15.95
CA ASP A 274 -2.44 -0.72 16.46
C ASP A 274 -2.30 -0.73 17.98
N ALA A 275 -2.88 -1.77 18.58
CA ALA A 275 -2.85 -1.99 20.02
C ALA A 275 -1.45 -2.42 20.52
N ASN A 276 -0.56 -2.89 19.64
CA ASN A 276 0.80 -3.29 20.01
C ASN A 276 1.77 -2.10 20.07
N GLY A 277 1.31 -0.90 19.70
CA GLY A 277 2.02 0.37 19.87
C GLY A 277 2.87 0.80 18.68
N ALA A 278 2.69 0.19 17.50
CA ALA A 278 3.30 0.61 16.25
C ALA A 278 2.64 1.87 15.66
N VAL A 279 2.67 2.97 16.44
CA VAL A 279 1.98 4.22 16.12
C VAL A 279 2.86 5.43 16.37
N ALA A 280 2.75 6.43 15.50
CA ALA A 280 3.56 7.65 15.50
C ALA A 280 3.45 8.48 16.80
N SER A 281 2.38 8.33 17.58
CA SER A 281 2.25 8.97 18.90
C SER A 281 3.18 8.38 19.97
N LYS A 282 3.89 7.27 19.68
CA LYS A 282 4.84 6.62 20.61
C LYS A 282 6.30 6.90 20.27
N PRO A 283 7.18 7.04 21.29
CA PRO A 283 8.59 7.38 21.05
C PRO A 283 9.37 6.34 20.23
N LEU A 284 8.94 5.07 20.23
CA LEU A 284 9.59 4.05 19.39
C LEU A 284 9.40 4.31 17.90
N PHE A 285 8.31 4.99 17.52
CA PHE A 285 7.87 5.22 16.14
C PHE A 285 7.87 6.69 15.72
N ALA A 286 8.45 7.57 16.54
CA ALA A 286 8.70 8.96 16.23
C ALA A 286 10.16 9.29 16.50
N ARG A 287 10.96 9.38 15.44
CA ARG A 287 12.41 9.52 15.53
C ARG A 287 12.95 10.43 14.43
N THR A 288 14.10 11.04 14.67
CA THR A 288 14.85 11.70 13.61
C THR A 288 15.48 10.68 12.65
N HIS A 289 15.99 11.15 11.50
CA HIS A 289 16.68 10.31 10.53
C HIS A 289 17.85 9.55 11.16
N SER A 290 18.73 10.21 11.91
CA SER A 290 19.88 9.57 12.56
C SER A 290 19.45 8.56 13.63
N GLN A 291 18.41 8.88 14.41
CA GLN A 291 17.87 8.00 15.44
C GLN A 291 17.25 6.73 14.85
N TRP A 292 16.57 6.83 13.71
CA TRP A 292 16.07 5.65 13.03
C TRP A 292 17.21 4.79 12.46
N GLN A 293 18.23 5.39 11.86
CA GLN A 293 19.41 4.65 11.38
C GLN A 293 20.11 3.90 12.53
N ALA A 294 20.27 4.55 13.69
CA ALA A 294 20.85 3.92 14.88
C ALA A 294 19.97 2.77 15.40
N ALA A 295 18.66 2.97 15.50
CA ALA A 295 17.73 1.93 15.94
C ALA A 295 17.76 0.71 15.02
N ALA A 296 17.78 0.95 13.70
CA ALA A 296 17.75 -0.12 12.73
C ALA A 296 19.08 -0.91 12.69
N ARG A 297 20.22 -0.25 12.89
CA ARG A 297 21.51 -0.94 13.14
C ARG A 297 21.44 -1.80 14.40
N ALA A 298 20.92 -1.27 15.51
CA ALA A 298 20.80 -2.03 16.75
C ALA A 298 19.90 -3.27 16.60
N TRP A 299 18.81 -3.19 15.84
CA TRP A 299 17.96 -4.35 15.56
C TRP A 299 18.62 -5.40 14.68
N ILE A 300 19.53 -4.99 13.78
CA ILE A 300 20.31 -5.91 12.97
C ILE A 300 21.43 -6.56 13.79
N ASP A 301 22.04 -5.80 14.71
CA ASP A 301 23.14 -6.26 15.57
C ASP A 301 22.64 -7.26 16.64
N ASP A 302 21.45 -7.02 17.22
CA ASP A 302 20.79 -7.94 18.16
C ASP A 302 19.29 -8.14 17.80
N PRO A 303 18.98 -9.03 16.83
CA PRO A 303 17.61 -9.22 16.34
C PRO A 303 16.64 -9.85 17.35
N LEU A 304 17.16 -10.53 18.36
CA LEU A 304 16.36 -11.22 19.39
C LEU A 304 15.98 -10.28 20.53
N ALA A 305 16.79 -9.25 20.80
CA ALA A 305 16.46 -8.24 21.79
C ALA A 305 15.32 -7.33 21.32
N GLY A 306 14.44 -6.95 22.26
CA GLY A 306 13.53 -5.82 22.10
C GLY A 306 12.58 -5.86 20.89
N LYS A 307 12.27 -7.04 20.33
CA LYS A 307 11.49 -7.23 19.09
C LYS A 307 12.19 -6.73 17.80
N GLY A 308 13.53 -6.68 17.79
CA GLY A 308 14.32 -6.18 16.65
C GLY A 308 13.96 -6.79 15.29
N MET A 309 13.71 -8.11 15.23
CA MET A 309 13.22 -8.76 14.01
C MET A 309 11.91 -8.15 13.48
N ILE A 310 10.91 -8.02 14.36
CA ILE A 310 9.57 -7.51 13.99
C ILE A 310 9.67 -6.07 13.51
N PHE A 311 10.43 -5.22 14.22
CA PHE A 311 10.59 -3.83 13.84
C PHE A 311 11.37 -3.65 12.53
N THR A 312 12.38 -4.48 12.29
CA THR A 312 13.10 -4.49 11.02
C THR A 312 12.15 -4.84 9.86
N SER A 313 11.37 -5.92 9.99
CA SER A 313 10.38 -6.30 8.98
C SER A 313 9.30 -5.24 8.76
N LEU A 314 8.84 -4.61 9.83
CA LEU A 314 7.84 -3.54 9.75
C LEU A 314 8.38 -2.31 9.03
N MET A 315 9.62 -1.90 9.31
CA MET A 315 10.26 -0.75 8.64
C MET A 315 10.60 -1.03 7.18
N LEU A 316 10.95 -2.27 6.82
CA LEU A 316 11.18 -2.67 5.42
C LEU A 316 9.92 -2.57 4.55
N ASP A 317 8.74 -2.66 5.18
CA ASP A 317 7.45 -2.45 4.54
C ASP A 317 7.05 -0.98 4.46
N GLY A 318 7.73 -0.09 5.20
CA GLY A 318 7.33 1.31 5.36
C GLY A 318 7.21 2.07 4.05
N ARG A 319 6.13 2.84 3.93
CA ARG A 319 5.82 3.66 2.75
C ARG A 319 5.41 5.08 3.18
N PRO A 320 6.04 6.14 2.65
CA PRO A 320 5.62 7.50 2.94
C PRO A 320 4.22 7.78 2.37
N ILE A 321 3.37 8.46 3.13
CA ILE A 321 2.02 8.85 2.69
C ILE A 321 1.68 10.33 2.91
N SER A 322 2.40 11.04 3.78
CA SER A 322 2.21 12.48 4.02
C SER A 322 3.51 13.14 4.53
N GLY A 323 3.59 14.47 4.45
CA GLY A 323 4.74 15.28 4.85
C GLY A 323 5.62 15.77 3.69
N ARG A 324 6.76 16.39 4.01
CA ARG A 324 7.69 16.98 3.01
C ARG A 324 8.09 15.92 1.97
N GLY A 325 7.77 16.17 0.70
CA GLY A 325 8.21 15.32 -0.41
C GLY A 325 7.49 13.97 -0.51
N ALA A 326 6.18 13.90 -0.22
CA ALA A 326 5.35 12.78 -0.66
C ALA A 326 5.40 12.68 -2.20
N GLY A 327 6.37 11.92 -2.72
CA GLY A 327 6.72 11.86 -4.15
C GLY A 327 8.22 11.99 -4.48
N SER A 328 9.06 12.38 -3.52
CA SER A 328 10.53 12.42 -3.66
C SER A 328 11.23 11.41 -2.75
N VAL A 329 12.52 11.14 -3.01
CA VAL A 329 13.34 10.30 -2.13
C VAL A 329 13.55 11.07 -0.82
N THR A 330 12.69 10.83 0.18
CA THR A 330 12.88 11.41 1.51
C THR A 330 14.03 10.71 2.22
N PRO A 331 14.69 11.35 3.21
CA PRO A 331 15.70 10.67 4.01
C PRO A 331 15.16 9.41 4.73
N ALA A 332 13.85 9.38 5.02
CA ALA A 332 13.17 8.18 5.54
C ALA A 332 13.17 7.02 4.51
N VAL A 333 12.91 7.31 3.23
CA VAL A 333 13.01 6.33 2.13
C VAL A 333 14.46 5.87 1.96
N ALA A 334 15.43 6.78 2.00
CA ALA A 334 16.85 6.46 1.88
C ALA A 334 17.34 5.54 3.01
N MET A 335 16.86 5.76 4.23
CA MET A 335 17.12 4.91 5.38
C MET A 335 16.56 3.49 5.19
N ILE A 336 15.31 3.34 4.76
CA ILE A 336 14.71 2.02 4.47
C ILE A 336 15.51 1.31 3.37
N ALA A 337 15.94 2.04 2.34
CA ALA A 337 16.80 1.50 1.30
C ALA A 337 18.17 1.04 1.83
N GLY A 338 18.73 1.74 2.83
CA GLY A 338 19.94 1.31 3.53
C GLY A 338 19.78 -0.05 4.22
N LEU A 339 18.65 -0.29 4.88
CA LEU A 339 18.36 -1.58 5.52
C LEU A 339 18.28 -2.73 4.53
N ARG A 340 17.69 -2.50 3.36
CA ARG A 340 17.59 -3.51 2.29
C ARG A 340 18.96 -3.91 1.74
N ARG A 341 19.95 -3.03 1.80
CA ARG A 341 21.31 -3.26 1.27
C ARG A 341 22.27 -3.90 2.28
N ASP A 342 21.93 -3.92 3.58
CA ASP A 342 22.77 -4.55 4.59
C ASP A 342 22.65 -6.09 4.50
N PRO A 343 23.73 -6.83 4.23
CA PRO A 343 23.70 -8.30 4.12
C PRO A 343 23.17 -9.00 5.37
N ARG A 344 23.32 -8.39 6.55
CA ARG A 344 22.84 -8.97 7.81
C ARG A 344 21.31 -8.94 7.90
N THR A 345 20.66 -7.99 7.22
CA THR A 345 19.20 -7.96 7.06
C THR A 345 18.69 -9.23 6.38
N MET A 346 19.42 -9.77 5.40
CA MET A 346 19.04 -11.03 4.74
C MET A 346 19.01 -12.22 5.71
N ASN A 347 20.00 -12.30 6.60
CA ASN A 347 20.05 -13.35 7.62
C ASN A 347 18.91 -13.21 8.65
N LEU A 348 18.62 -11.97 9.04
CA LEU A 348 17.50 -11.67 9.95
C LEU A 348 16.16 -12.07 9.32
N LEU A 349 15.90 -11.65 8.08
CA LEU A 349 14.67 -11.98 7.35
C LEU A 349 14.49 -13.48 7.15
N LEU A 350 15.60 -14.20 6.91
CA LEU A 350 15.58 -15.65 6.82
C LEU A 350 15.21 -16.29 8.15
N ALA A 351 15.82 -15.87 9.26
CA ALA A 351 15.52 -16.37 10.60
C ALA A 351 14.04 -16.11 10.98
N GLU A 352 13.51 -14.93 10.67
CA GLU A 352 12.10 -14.60 10.87
C GLU A 352 11.17 -15.48 10.02
N THR A 353 11.53 -15.69 8.75
CA THR A 353 10.76 -16.55 7.84
C THR A 353 10.72 -18.00 8.33
N LEU A 354 11.82 -18.53 8.87
CA LEU A 354 11.91 -19.91 9.33
C LEU A 354 11.33 -20.15 10.74
N SER A 355 11.28 -19.10 11.57
CA SER A 355 10.63 -19.14 12.90
C SER A 355 9.10 -19.08 12.79
N THR A 356 8.56 -18.35 11.80
CA THR A 356 7.12 -18.23 11.56
C THR A 356 6.63 -19.27 10.55
N ARG A 357 6.45 -20.52 11.00
CA ARG A 357 6.11 -21.65 10.11
C ARG A 357 4.64 -21.68 9.71
N ALA A 358 4.39 -21.89 8.42
CA ALA A 358 3.05 -22.14 7.90
C ALA A 358 2.53 -23.50 8.36
N ARG A 359 1.39 -23.50 9.05
CA ARG A 359 0.72 -24.73 9.55
C ARG A 359 -0.72 -24.41 9.94
N LEU A 360 -1.68 -25.21 9.48
CA LEU A 360 -3.08 -25.04 9.88
C LEU A 360 -3.34 -25.37 11.35
N ARG A 361 -2.52 -26.26 11.92
CA ARG A 361 -2.67 -26.75 13.30
C ARG A 361 -1.31 -26.83 13.96
N SER A 362 -1.19 -26.33 15.17
CA SER A 362 -0.08 -26.69 16.04
C SER A 362 -0.41 -27.96 16.84
N ARG A 363 0.63 -28.67 17.33
CA ARG A 363 0.44 -29.80 18.25
C ARG A 363 -0.36 -29.39 19.50
N ARG A 364 -0.19 -28.15 19.95
CA ARG A 364 -0.93 -27.56 21.08
C ARG A 364 -2.42 -27.41 20.77
N ASP A 365 -2.79 -27.03 19.56
CA ASP A 365 -4.20 -26.85 19.19
C ASP A 365 -4.94 -28.17 19.19
N VAL A 366 -4.29 -29.23 18.69
CA VAL A 366 -4.84 -30.59 18.72
C VAL A 366 -5.02 -31.06 20.17
N LEU A 367 -4.02 -30.88 21.02
CA LEU A 367 -4.07 -31.28 22.44
C LEU A 367 -5.11 -30.50 23.27
N THR A 368 -5.40 -29.25 22.92
CA THR A 368 -6.34 -28.39 23.66
C THR A 368 -7.78 -28.44 23.13
N GLY A 369 -8.08 -29.34 22.17
CA GLY A 369 -9.40 -29.40 21.52
C GLY A 369 -9.71 -28.21 20.60
N ARG A 370 -8.75 -27.30 20.40
CA ARG A 370 -8.85 -26.12 19.53
C ARG A 370 -8.35 -26.37 18.11
N GLY A 371 -8.08 -27.63 17.74
CA GLY A 371 -7.53 -28.01 16.43
C GLY A 371 -8.40 -27.62 15.22
N ASN A 372 -9.64 -27.17 15.46
CA ASN A 372 -10.51 -26.66 14.40
C ASN A 372 -10.47 -25.13 14.26
N ILE A 373 -9.84 -24.38 15.17
CA ILE A 373 -9.69 -22.93 15.03
C ILE A 373 -8.39 -22.65 14.26
N VAL A 374 -8.50 -21.90 13.17
CA VAL A 374 -7.36 -21.41 12.40
C VAL A 374 -7.28 -19.90 12.52
N ASP A 375 -6.08 -19.38 12.73
CA ASP A 375 -5.75 -17.97 12.53
C ASP A 375 -5.08 -17.83 11.15
N VAL A 376 -5.82 -17.43 10.13
CA VAL A 376 -5.29 -17.42 8.74
C VAL A 376 -4.11 -16.47 8.57
N LYS A 377 -4.08 -15.37 9.35
CA LYS A 377 -2.99 -14.40 9.31
C LYS A 377 -1.72 -15.04 9.86
N GLN A 378 -1.76 -15.56 11.08
CA GLN A 378 -0.58 -16.17 11.72
C GLN A 378 -0.14 -17.48 11.05
N HIS A 379 -1.09 -18.29 10.59
CA HIS A 379 -0.81 -19.64 10.09
C HIS A 379 -0.43 -19.72 8.61
N ALA A 380 -0.73 -18.69 7.81
CA ALA A 380 -0.52 -18.72 6.36
C ALA A 380 -0.05 -17.38 5.77
N VAL A 381 -0.78 -16.28 6.00
CA VAL A 381 -0.48 -14.99 5.36
C VAL A 381 0.88 -14.45 5.82
N THR A 382 1.13 -14.34 7.13
CA THR A 382 2.41 -13.84 7.65
C THR A 382 3.61 -14.68 7.17
N PRO A 383 3.59 -16.03 7.25
CA PRO A 383 4.64 -16.85 6.64
C PRO A 383 4.91 -16.53 5.16
N LEU A 384 3.87 -16.37 4.34
CA LEU A 384 4.03 -16.06 2.92
C LEU A 384 4.60 -14.65 2.70
N VAL A 385 4.10 -13.65 3.44
CA VAL A 385 4.63 -12.28 3.39
C VAL A 385 6.12 -12.26 3.75
N ASN A 386 6.55 -13.05 4.74
CA ASN A 386 7.95 -13.14 5.14
C ASN A 386 8.82 -13.78 4.05
N ILE A 387 8.34 -14.83 3.38
CA ILE A 387 9.00 -15.41 2.18
C ILE A 387 9.16 -14.34 1.11
N ALA A 388 8.10 -13.61 0.79
CA ALA A 388 8.14 -12.57 -0.24
C ALA A 388 9.13 -11.45 0.11
N ARG A 389 9.15 -11.00 1.38
CA ARG A 389 10.09 -9.97 1.86
C ARG A 389 11.54 -10.43 1.73
N TRP A 390 11.84 -11.66 2.15
CA TRP A 390 13.18 -12.22 2.02
C TRP A 390 13.60 -12.41 0.55
N ALA A 391 12.72 -12.97 -0.29
CA ALA A 391 12.99 -13.20 -1.70
C ALA A 391 13.25 -11.88 -2.45
N ALA A 392 12.42 -10.86 -2.25
CA ALA A 392 12.62 -9.55 -2.85
C ALA A 392 13.91 -8.87 -2.38
N ALA A 393 14.24 -8.97 -1.10
CA ALA A 393 15.49 -8.43 -0.58
C ALA A 393 16.72 -9.10 -1.20
N SER A 394 16.65 -10.40 -1.53
CA SER A 394 17.76 -11.13 -2.16
C SER A 394 18.12 -10.64 -3.58
N VAL A 395 17.17 -10.04 -4.28
CA VAL A 395 17.35 -9.46 -5.61
C VAL A 395 17.42 -7.92 -5.58
N GLY A 396 17.47 -7.33 -4.38
CA GLY A 396 17.53 -5.89 -4.19
C GLY A 396 16.25 -5.13 -4.58
N SER A 397 15.10 -5.80 -4.68
CA SER A 397 13.84 -5.16 -5.04
C SER A 397 13.37 -4.17 -3.95
N THR A 398 12.82 -3.05 -4.39
CA THR A 398 12.22 -2.02 -3.53
C THR A 398 10.72 -2.18 -3.33
N ASP A 399 10.10 -3.20 -3.93
CA ASP A 399 8.68 -3.47 -3.78
C ASP A 399 8.30 -3.71 -2.31
N VAL A 400 7.18 -3.12 -1.89
CA VAL A 400 6.62 -3.33 -0.55
C VAL A 400 5.48 -4.36 -0.57
N GLY A 401 4.70 -4.42 -1.65
CA GLY A 401 3.60 -5.38 -1.78
C GLY A 401 4.09 -6.82 -2.00
N THR A 402 3.42 -7.79 -1.38
CA THR A 402 3.75 -9.23 -1.42
C THR A 402 3.77 -9.76 -2.85
N ARG A 403 2.77 -9.40 -3.67
CA ARG A 403 2.71 -9.81 -5.09
C ARG A 403 3.89 -9.23 -5.88
N GLY A 404 4.16 -7.94 -5.72
CA GLY A 404 5.28 -7.26 -6.39
C GLY A 404 6.62 -7.90 -6.02
N ARG A 405 6.83 -8.13 -4.72
CA ARG A 405 8.01 -8.82 -4.18
C ARG A 405 8.23 -10.21 -4.77
N LEU A 406 7.18 -11.03 -4.85
CA LEU A 406 7.27 -12.36 -5.45
C LEU A 406 7.59 -12.30 -6.94
N ARG A 407 6.99 -11.37 -7.70
CA ARG A 407 7.29 -11.18 -9.13
C ARG A 407 8.72 -10.68 -9.34
N ALA A 408 9.18 -9.73 -8.54
CA ALA A 408 10.51 -9.18 -8.66
C ALA A 408 11.61 -10.22 -8.41
N ALA A 409 11.34 -11.19 -7.53
CA ALA A 409 12.26 -12.29 -7.22
C ALA A 409 12.07 -13.53 -8.12
N ALA A 410 11.08 -13.53 -9.03
CA ALA A 410 10.82 -14.65 -9.92
C ALA A 410 12.03 -14.92 -10.83
N GLY A 411 12.34 -16.20 -11.03
CA GLY A 411 13.48 -16.64 -11.86
C GLY A 411 14.83 -16.57 -11.17
N SER A 412 14.87 -16.12 -9.91
CA SER A 412 16.09 -16.16 -9.10
C SER A 412 16.41 -17.59 -8.64
N GLU A 413 17.67 -17.82 -8.25
CA GLU A 413 18.09 -19.11 -7.65
C GLU A 413 17.26 -19.45 -6.40
N LEU A 414 16.83 -18.44 -5.66
CA LEU A 414 16.08 -18.59 -4.41
C LEU A 414 14.58 -18.76 -4.62
N LEU A 415 14.03 -18.28 -5.75
CA LEU A 415 12.61 -18.38 -6.08
C LEU A 415 12.40 -18.58 -7.60
N PRO A 416 12.35 -19.85 -8.06
CA PRO A 416 12.06 -20.16 -9.46
C PRO A 416 10.68 -19.64 -9.90
N ASP A 417 10.52 -19.35 -11.20
CA ASP A 417 9.30 -18.74 -11.78
C ASP A 417 8.01 -19.47 -11.40
N GLU A 418 7.99 -20.80 -11.52
CA GLU A 418 6.83 -21.63 -11.18
C GLU A 418 6.43 -21.46 -9.70
N GLN A 419 7.41 -21.35 -8.80
CA GLN A 419 7.15 -21.15 -7.38
C GLN A 419 6.66 -19.74 -7.08
N ALA A 420 7.22 -18.72 -7.75
CA ALA A 420 6.75 -17.35 -7.61
C ALA A 420 5.29 -17.24 -8.04
N SER A 421 4.94 -17.77 -9.22
CA SER A 421 3.57 -17.82 -9.74
C SER A 421 2.63 -18.55 -8.78
N THR A 422 3.03 -19.73 -8.28
CA THR A 422 2.25 -20.51 -7.31
C THR A 422 2.02 -19.71 -6.01
N LEU A 423 3.05 -19.06 -5.47
CA LEU A 423 2.91 -18.28 -4.24
C LEU A 423 2.02 -17.04 -4.43
N ILE A 424 2.03 -16.42 -5.61
CA ILE A 424 1.13 -15.32 -5.95
C ILE A 424 -0.33 -15.79 -5.95
N GLU A 425 -0.62 -16.94 -6.58
CA GLU A 425 -1.96 -17.54 -6.56
C GLU A 425 -2.39 -17.94 -5.14
N VAL A 426 -1.48 -18.54 -4.38
CA VAL A 426 -1.71 -18.90 -2.97
C VAL A 426 -2.05 -17.65 -2.15
N PHE A 427 -1.34 -16.54 -2.35
CA PHE A 427 -1.63 -15.29 -1.66
C PHE A 427 -3.03 -14.77 -1.98
N ASP A 428 -3.43 -14.81 -3.26
CA ASP A 428 -4.77 -14.39 -3.68
C ASP A 428 -5.86 -15.28 -3.08
N VAL A 429 -5.64 -16.60 -3.03
CA VAL A 429 -6.55 -17.55 -2.38
C VAL A 429 -6.70 -17.23 -0.90
N LEU A 430 -5.59 -17.00 -0.18
CA LEU A 430 -5.63 -16.67 1.25
C LEU A 430 -6.37 -15.36 1.50
N GLN A 431 -6.09 -14.32 0.72
CA GLN A 431 -6.75 -13.03 0.84
C GLN A 431 -8.25 -13.13 0.48
N ARG A 432 -8.63 -13.95 -0.51
CA ARG A 432 -10.04 -14.22 -0.84
C ARG A 432 -10.78 -14.86 0.32
N VAL A 433 -10.22 -15.92 0.90
CA VAL A 433 -10.83 -16.61 2.06
C VAL A 433 -10.96 -15.64 3.24
N ARG A 434 -9.90 -14.89 3.51
CA ARG A 434 -9.83 -13.91 4.61
C ARG A 434 -10.88 -12.81 4.45
N LEU A 435 -10.96 -12.18 3.28
CA LEU A 435 -11.94 -11.13 2.99
C LEU A 435 -13.37 -11.65 3.09
N ARG A 436 -13.68 -12.81 2.47
CA ARG A 436 -15.02 -13.39 2.52
C ARG A 436 -15.47 -13.66 3.95
N TYR A 437 -14.59 -14.27 4.75
CA TYR A 437 -14.93 -14.59 6.12
C TYR A 437 -15.12 -13.33 6.98
N GLN A 438 -14.26 -12.33 6.82
CA GLN A 438 -14.40 -11.05 7.52
C GLN A 438 -15.67 -10.28 7.12
N VAL A 439 -16.09 -10.36 5.86
CA VAL A 439 -17.38 -9.81 5.41
C VAL A 439 -18.54 -10.58 6.02
N ALA A 440 -18.46 -11.90 6.12
CA ALA A 440 -19.51 -12.69 6.77
C ALA A 440 -19.61 -12.38 8.28
N GLN A 441 -18.50 -12.11 8.96
CA GLN A 441 -18.50 -11.60 10.34
C GLN A 441 -19.15 -10.21 10.43
N PHE A 442 -18.75 -9.30 9.55
CA PHE A 442 -19.33 -7.96 9.47
C PHE A 442 -20.84 -8.00 9.27
N ASP A 443 -21.33 -8.86 8.37
CA ASP A 443 -22.76 -9.04 8.08
C ASP A 443 -23.54 -9.57 9.30
N ASN A 444 -22.89 -10.37 10.15
CA ASN A 444 -23.46 -10.88 11.40
C ASN A 444 -23.35 -9.89 12.58
N GLY A 445 -22.72 -8.73 12.38
CA GLY A 445 -22.43 -7.77 13.45
C GLY A 445 -21.25 -8.17 14.35
N ASP A 446 -20.50 -9.20 13.99
CA ASP A 446 -19.30 -9.63 14.71
C ASP A 446 -18.09 -8.75 14.34
N PRO A 447 -17.14 -8.48 15.25
CA PRO A 447 -15.89 -7.83 14.92
C PRO A 447 -15.08 -8.65 13.89
N PRO A 448 -14.72 -8.08 12.72
CA PRO A 448 -13.91 -8.79 11.73
C PRO A 448 -12.56 -9.22 12.31
N GLY A 449 -12.14 -10.44 11.98
CA GLY A 449 -10.90 -11.01 12.49
C GLY A 449 -10.36 -12.15 11.64
N ASP A 450 -9.18 -12.63 12.00
CA ASP A 450 -8.46 -13.68 11.26
C ASP A 450 -8.66 -15.09 11.80
N ARG A 451 -9.46 -15.22 12.87
CA ARG A 451 -9.68 -16.46 13.60
C ARG A 451 -11.04 -17.04 13.28
N PHE A 452 -11.06 -18.27 12.78
CA PHE A 452 -12.30 -18.95 12.43
C PHE A 452 -12.26 -20.46 12.61
N ASP A 453 -13.43 -21.05 12.80
CA ASP A 453 -13.59 -22.51 12.85
C ASP A 453 -13.56 -23.06 11.42
N VAL A 454 -12.58 -23.90 11.10
CA VAL A 454 -12.45 -24.50 9.76
C VAL A 454 -13.70 -25.24 9.32
N ARG A 455 -14.53 -25.72 10.25
CA ARG A 455 -15.79 -26.41 9.93
C ARG A 455 -16.85 -25.48 9.34
N GLN A 456 -16.73 -24.17 9.58
CA GLN A 456 -17.61 -23.17 9.01
C GLN A 456 -17.22 -22.77 7.58
N LEU A 457 -16.02 -23.19 7.12
CA LEU A 457 -15.59 -22.99 5.74
C LEU A 457 -16.26 -23.99 4.79
N SER A 458 -16.49 -23.55 3.55
CA SER A 458 -16.92 -24.45 2.49
C SER A 458 -15.88 -25.57 2.26
N PRO A 459 -16.27 -26.77 1.78
CA PRO A 459 -15.31 -27.82 1.44
C PRO A 459 -14.20 -27.36 0.47
N LEU A 460 -14.55 -26.49 -0.48
CA LEU A 460 -13.61 -25.90 -1.42
C LEU A 460 -12.60 -24.99 -0.71
N ASP A 461 -13.07 -24.04 0.10
CA ASP A 461 -12.18 -23.11 0.82
C ASP A 461 -11.26 -23.85 1.81
N ARG A 462 -11.77 -24.91 2.46
CA ARG A 462 -10.94 -25.80 3.30
C ARG A 462 -9.81 -26.47 2.51
N SER A 463 -10.13 -26.99 1.33
CA SER A 463 -9.15 -27.65 0.45
C SER A 463 -8.09 -26.66 -0.02
N LEU A 464 -8.54 -25.50 -0.51
CA LEU A 464 -7.67 -24.41 -0.98
C LEU A 464 -6.75 -23.91 0.13
N LEU A 465 -7.26 -23.65 1.33
CA LEU A 465 -6.47 -23.24 2.49
C LEU A 465 -5.44 -24.32 2.89
N GLY A 466 -5.82 -25.59 2.84
CA GLY A 466 -4.91 -26.72 3.10
C GLY A 466 -3.82 -26.89 2.04
N GLN A 467 -4.10 -26.61 0.77
CA GLN A 467 -3.11 -26.59 -0.30
C GLN A 467 -2.16 -25.40 -0.15
N ALA A 468 -2.71 -24.19 0.04
CA ALA A 468 -1.96 -22.96 0.29
C ALA A 468 -0.88 -23.13 1.38
N VAL A 469 -1.27 -23.65 2.56
CA VAL A 469 -0.32 -23.86 3.66
C VAL A 469 0.76 -24.90 3.32
N ARG A 470 0.42 -25.94 2.55
CA ARG A 470 1.40 -26.95 2.12
C ARG A 470 2.44 -26.35 1.17
N GLU A 471 2.02 -25.51 0.23
CA GLU A 471 2.93 -24.84 -0.70
C GLU A 471 3.90 -23.92 0.05
N ILE A 472 3.39 -23.08 0.94
CA ILE A 472 4.21 -22.19 1.77
C ILE A 472 5.21 -22.99 2.60
N ALA A 473 4.76 -24.06 3.27
CA ALA A 473 5.63 -24.94 4.04
C ALA A 473 6.67 -25.69 3.17
N GLY A 474 6.33 -25.99 1.91
CA GLY A 474 7.26 -26.53 0.92
C GLY A 474 8.41 -25.57 0.64
N VAL A 475 8.10 -24.29 0.39
CA VAL A 475 9.10 -23.25 0.14
C VAL A 475 9.95 -22.98 1.39
N GLN A 476 9.36 -22.88 2.58
CA GLN A 476 10.12 -22.72 3.83
C GLN A 476 11.13 -23.86 4.07
N ARG A 477 10.76 -25.12 3.74
CA ARG A 477 11.68 -26.26 3.83
C ARG A 477 12.85 -26.14 2.86
N ARG A 478 12.60 -25.69 1.64
CA ARG A 478 13.66 -25.44 0.64
C ARG A 478 14.62 -24.34 1.11
N MET A 479 14.08 -23.23 1.61
CA MET A 479 14.87 -22.14 2.19
C MET A 479 15.77 -22.62 3.34
N ALA A 480 15.23 -23.43 4.26
CA ALA A 480 16.01 -24.00 5.36
C ALA A 480 17.13 -24.96 4.90
N ASN A 481 16.94 -25.65 3.76
CA ASN A 481 17.97 -26.51 3.20
C ASN A 481 19.06 -25.68 2.52
N MET A 482 18.69 -24.67 1.74
CA MET A 482 19.65 -23.75 1.09
C MET A 482 20.49 -23.00 2.13
N SER A 483 19.88 -22.55 3.22
CA SER A 483 20.59 -21.81 4.27
C SER A 483 21.68 -22.62 4.98
N ARG A 484 21.56 -23.96 4.98
CA ARG A 484 22.59 -24.87 5.54
C ARG A 484 23.77 -25.10 4.60
N LEU A 485 23.62 -24.71 3.33
CA LEU A 485 24.63 -24.86 2.27
C LEU A 485 25.41 -23.56 2.03
N LEU A 486 24.96 -22.43 2.59
CA LEU A 486 25.66 -21.14 2.49
C LEU A 486 26.78 -21.03 3.55
N PRO A 487 28.00 -20.58 3.20
CA PRO A 487 29.09 -20.40 4.16
C PRO A 487 28.71 -19.42 5.29
N GLY A 488 28.85 -19.84 6.55
CA GLY A 488 28.60 -18.99 7.74
C GLY A 488 27.36 -19.33 8.58
N SER A 489 26.63 -20.42 8.26
CA SER A 489 25.38 -20.82 8.91
C SER A 489 25.51 -21.50 10.29
N GLU A 490 26.70 -21.53 10.91
CA GLU A 490 26.92 -22.26 12.18
C GLU A 490 26.30 -21.61 13.44
N LYS A 491 25.56 -20.50 13.34
CA LYS A 491 24.99 -19.82 14.51
C LYS A 491 23.51 -19.45 14.41
N VAL A 492 22.67 -20.29 13.80
CA VAL A 492 21.22 -20.16 13.93
C VAL A 492 20.60 -21.52 14.21
N THR A 493 20.69 -21.94 15.48
CA THR A 493 19.89 -23.03 16.08
C THR A 493 19.18 -22.52 17.31
#